data_AF-A0A3D3MVL6-F1
#
_entry.id   AF-A0A3D3MVL6-F1
#
_cell.length_a   1.000
_cell.length_b   1.000
_cell.length_c   1.000
_cell.angle_alpha   90.00
_cell.angle_beta   90.00
_cell.angle_gamma   90.00
#
_symmetry.space_group_name_H-M   'P 1'
#
loop_
_entity.id
_entity.type
_entity.pdbx_description
1 polymer ?
#
loop_
_entity_poly.entity_id
_entity_poly.type
_entity_poly.pdbx_seq_one_letter_code
_entity_poly.pdbx_strand_id
1 'polypeptide(L)'
;MRKKKEPLPYVEVLRRLAHAGVKDSPDVNRVTGYTEDMPSLRDRVDFLIGVVNRQQRKATDMLFFIMYDIESNKVRREIAKYLEDKGCFRIQKSIFLASSDRSVYEQIKSDLAEVQALYDNHDSIILCPVSTDEMRAMKVIGQELNIDIITQTNNTLFF
;
A
#
# COMPACT_ATOMS: atom_id res chain seq x y z
N MET A 1 -51.29 -0.98 -27.69
CA MET A 1 -51.31 -2.46 -27.80
C MET A 1 -50.40 -2.89 -28.94
N ARG A 2 -49.33 -3.65 -28.68
CA ARG A 2 -48.34 -4.05 -29.70
C ARG A 2 -48.90 -5.27 -30.47
N LYS A 3 -49.12 -5.14 -31.78
CA LYS A 3 -49.63 -6.25 -32.62
C LYS A 3 -48.66 -7.45 -32.50
N LYS A 4 -49.16 -8.61 -32.07
CA LYS A 4 -48.41 -9.86 -32.10
C LYS A 4 -48.12 -10.18 -33.57
N LYS A 5 -46.83 -10.23 -33.94
CA LYS A 5 -46.42 -10.67 -35.27
C LYS A 5 -46.65 -12.17 -35.38
N GLU A 6 -47.28 -12.60 -36.46
CA GLU A 6 -47.44 -14.02 -36.77
C GLU A 6 -46.07 -14.67 -37.01
N PRO A 7 -45.89 -15.93 -36.61
CA PRO A 7 -44.62 -16.64 -36.78
C PRO A 7 -44.27 -16.75 -38.26
N LEU A 8 -43.01 -16.45 -38.60
CA LEU A 8 -42.54 -16.49 -39.98
C LEU A 8 -42.59 -17.93 -40.53
N PRO A 9 -42.92 -18.11 -41.82
CA PRO A 9 -42.82 -19.40 -42.47
C PRO A 9 -41.38 -19.92 -42.42
N TYR A 10 -41.20 -21.22 -42.21
CA TYR A 10 -39.89 -21.85 -42.03
C TYR A 10 -38.88 -21.52 -43.13
N VAL A 11 -39.34 -21.48 -44.39
CA VAL A 11 -38.49 -21.16 -45.56
C VAL A 11 -37.97 -19.72 -45.52
N GLU A 12 -38.78 -18.78 -45.04
CA GLU A 12 -38.40 -17.37 -44.91
C GLU A 12 -37.37 -17.17 -43.78
N VAL A 13 -37.47 -17.97 -42.71
CA VAL A 13 -36.46 -18.01 -41.64
C VAL A 13 -35.11 -18.48 -42.19
N LEU A 14 -35.10 -19.57 -42.98
CA LEU A 14 -33.87 -20.09 -43.60
C LEU A 14 -33.24 -19.10 -44.59
N ARG A 15 -34.07 -18.41 -45.39
CA ARG A 15 -33.59 -17.40 -46.35
C ARG A 15 -32.93 -16.20 -45.63
N ARG A 16 -33.51 -15.77 -44.50
CA ARG A 16 -32.93 -14.71 -43.66
C ARG A 16 -31.63 -15.14 -42.99
N LEU A 17 -31.55 -16.38 -42.51
CA LEU A 17 -30.31 -16.95 -41.95
C LEU A 17 -29.20 -17.01 -43.00
N ALA A 18 -29.52 -17.38 -44.25
CA ALA A 18 -28.55 -17.38 -45.35
C ALA A 18 -28.07 -15.96 -45.69
N HIS A 19 -28.97 -14.96 -45.70
CA HIS A 19 -28.58 -13.56 -45.92
C HIS A 19 -27.82 -12.94 -44.74
N ALA A 20 -27.94 -13.48 -43.53
CA ALA A 20 -27.23 -12.98 -42.35
C ALA A 20 -25.75 -13.38 -42.29
N GLY A 21 -25.20 -14.03 -43.33
CA GLY A 21 -23.77 -14.35 -43.41
C GLY A 21 -23.33 -15.47 -42.46
N VAL A 22 -24.26 -16.35 -42.05
CA VAL A 22 -24.00 -17.45 -41.10
C VAL A 22 -22.92 -18.40 -41.61
N LYS A 23 -22.72 -18.47 -42.94
CA LYS A 23 -21.70 -19.33 -43.58
C LYS A 23 -20.26 -18.93 -43.22
N ASP A 24 -20.02 -17.67 -42.88
CA ASP A 24 -18.70 -17.15 -42.49
C ASP A 24 -18.63 -16.84 -40.98
N SER A 25 -19.62 -17.28 -40.20
CA SER A 25 -19.61 -17.11 -38.75
C SER A 25 -18.60 -18.08 -38.12
N PRO A 26 -17.73 -17.60 -37.21
CA PRO A 26 -16.80 -18.50 -36.53
C PRO A 26 -17.57 -19.53 -35.71
N ASP A 27 -17.06 -20.76 -35.67
CA ASP A 27 -17.63 -21.84 -34.86
C ASP A 27 -17.76 -21.40 -33.39
N VAL A 28 -18.88 -21.74 -32.76
CA VAL A 28 -19.18 -21.40 -31.36
C VAL A 28 -18.10 -21.91 -30.40
N ASN A 29 -17.40 -23.00 -30.78
CA ASN A 29 -16.29 -23.60 -30.05
C ASN A 29 -14.93 -23.39 -30.72
N ARG A 30 -14.76 -22.28 -31.45
CA ARG A 30 -13.44 -21.87 -31.91
C ARG A 30 -12.54 -21.65 -30.69
N VAL A 31 -11.43 -22.37 -30.62
CA VAL A 31 -10.34 -22.05 -29.70
C VAL A 31 -9.76 -20.70 -30.13
N THR A 32 -10.11 -19.64 -29.40
CA THR A 32 -9.49 -18.33 -29.55
C THR A 32 -8.11 -18.39 -28.89
N GLY A 33 -7.07 -18.00 -29.62
CA GLY A 33 -5.67 -18.28 -29.30
C GLY A 33 -5.13 -17.74 -27.97
N TYR A 34 -3.90 -18.20 -27.71
CA TYR A 34 -2.93 -17.82 -26.67
C TYR A 34 -3.10 -18.47 -25.29
N THR A 35 -2.92 -19.79 -25.22
CA THR A 35 -2.66 -20.49 -23.94
C THR A 35 -1.26 -21.10 -23.84
N GLU A 36 -0.43 -21.05 -24.90
CA GLU A 36 0.93 -21.61 -24.82
C GLU A 36 1.92 -20.68 -24.08
N ASP A 37 1.69 -19.36 -24.12
CA ASP A 37 2.53 -18.36 -23.43
C ASP A 37 1.92 -17.80 -22.14
N MET A 38 0.83 -18.39 -21.63
CA MET A 38 0.25 -17.91 -20.37
C MET A 38 1.11 -18.41 -19.20
N PRO A 39 1.72 -17.50 -18.40
CA PRO A 39 2.47 -17.90 -17.23
C PRO A 39 1.56 -18.69 -16.29
N SER A 40 2.13 -19.59 -15.50
CA SER A 40 1.34 -20.40 -14.59
C SER A 40 0.54 -19.50 -13.64
N LEU A 41 -0.55 -20.04 -13.06
CA LEU A 41 -1.29 -19.31 -12.02
C LEU A 41 -0.37 -18.80 -10.92
N ARG A 42 0.67 -19.56 -10.58
CA ARG A 42 1.69 -19.16 -9.61
C ARG A 42 2.51 -17.98 -10.11
N ASP A 43 3.03 -18.04 -11.33
CA ASP A 43 3.81 -16.93 -11.93
C ASP A 43 2.97 -15.64 -12.07
N ARG A 44 1.68 -15.79 -12.34
CA ARG A 44 0.74 -14.67 -12.41
C ARG A 44 0.41 -14.09 -11.05
N VAL A 45 0.25 -14.95 -10.04
CA VAL A 45 0.09 -14.53 -8.65
C VAL A 45 1.37 -13.85 -8.17
N ASP A 46 2.55 -14.40 -8.47
CA ASP A 46 3.85 -13.81 -8.13
C ASP A 46 4.09 -12.49 -8.88
N PHE A 47 3.66 -12.37 -10.14
CA PHE A 47 3.68 -11.12 -10.89
C PHE A 47 2.74 -10.07 -10.29
N LEU A 48 1.51 -10.45 -9.96
CA LEU A 48 0.54 -9.55 -9.31
C LEU A 48 1.01 -9.14 -7.92
N ILE A 49 1.52 -10.08 -7.12
CA ILE A 49 2.13 -9.82 -5.81
C ILE A 49 3.35 -8.92 -5.99
N GLY A 50 4.22 -9.17 -6.97
CA GLY A 50 5.42 -8.36 -7.25
C GLY A 50 5.09 -6.94 -7.74
N VAL A 51 3.98 -6.77 -8.45
CA VAL A 51 3.45 -5.45 -8.87
C VAL A 51 2.80 -4.72 -7.70
N VAL A 52 2.10 -5.42 -6.81
CA VAL A 52 1.49 -4.86 -5.58
C VAL A 52 2.54 -4.55 -4.51
N ASN A 53 3.61 -5.34 -4.43
CA ASN A 53 4.77 -5.15 -3.55
C ASN A 53 5.73 -4.04 -3.98
N ARG A 54 5.42 -3.30 -5.04
CA ARG A 54 6.30 -2.28 -5.60
C ARG A 54 6.31 -0.98 -4.77
N GLN A 55 6.17 -1.06 -3.46
CA GLN A 55 6.79 -0.11 -2.56
C GLN A 55 8.09 -0.72 -2.06
N GLN A 56 9.05 -0.86 -2.98
CA GLN A 56 10.43 -1.04 -2.60
C GLN A 56 10.80 0.19 -1.77
N ARG A 57 10.96 0.03 -0.45
CA ARG A 57 11.77 0.96 0.32
C ARG A 57 13.01 1.25 -0.49
N LYS A 58 13.35 2.53 -0.66
CA LYS A 58 14.62 2.82 -1.33
C LYS A 58 15.69 2.21 -0.43
N ALA A 59 16.67 1.53 -1.02
CA ALA A 59 17.77 0.94 -0.25
C ALA A 59 18.56 1.96 0.60
N THR A 60 18.29 3.26 0.40
CA THR A 60 18.85 4.41 1.15
C THR A 60 18.03 4.84 2.35
N ASP A 61 16.82 4.31 2.54
CA ASP A 61 15.94 4.73 3.63
C ASP A 61 16.47 4.21 4.98
N MET A 62 16.57 5.14 5.92
CA MET A 62 17.01 4.89 7.29
C MET A 62 15.81 4.71 8.20
N LEU A 63 15.89 3.73 9.10
CA LEU A 63 14.91 3.56 10.16
C LEU A 63 15.37 4.27 11.42
N PHE A 64 14.46 5.00 12.04
CA PHE A 64 14.74 5.66 13.30
C PHE A 64 13.49 5.85 14.13
N PHE A 65 13.67 5.74 15.45
CA PHE A 65 12.67 6.09 16.43
C PHE A 65 12.79 7.55 16.82
N ILE A 66 11.65 8.18 17.04
CA ILE A 66 11.54 9.51 17.65
C ILE A 66 10.75 9.32 18.93
N MET A 67 11.43 9.46 20.06
CA MET A 67 10.83 9.37 21.39
C MET A 67 10.90 10.74 22.03
N TYR A 68 9.88 11.12 22.79
CA TYR A 68 9.92 12.37 23.51
C TYR A 68 9.28 12.24 24.89
N ASP A 69 9.76 13.06 25.82
CA ASP A 69 9.06 13.36 27.05
C ASP A 69 8.83 14.86 27.11
N ILE A 70 7.57 15.24 26.90
CA ILE A 70 7.13 16.63 26.76
C ILE A 70 5.99 16.85 27.74
N GLU A 71 6.14 17.81 28.65
CA GLU A 71 5.13 18.08 29.66
C GLU A 71 3.90 18.77 29.05
N SER A 72 4.13 19.77 28.19
CA SER A 72 3.08 20.58 27.59
C SER A 72 2.25 19.80 26.56
N ASN A 73 0.96 19.61 26.85
CA ASN A 73 0.02 18.96 25.94
C ASN A 73 -0.14 19.70 24.60
N LYS A 74 0.03 21.03 24.59
CA LYS A 74 -0.07 21.83 23.36
C LYS A 74 1.11 21.52 22.44
N VAL A 75 2.33 21.62 22.95
CA VAL A 75 3.56 21.33 22.20
C VAL A 75 3.56 19.89 21.68
N ARG A 76 3.17 18.93 22.55
CA ARG A 76 3.04 17.52 22.17
C ARG A 76 2.15 17.32 20.95
N ARG A 77 1.01 18.01 20.88
CA ARG A 77 0.07 17.90 19.77
C ARG A 77 0.65 18.47 18.48
N GLU A 78 1.31 19.62 18.54
CA GLU A 78 1.92 20.23 17.36
C GLU A 78 3.05 19.36 16.81
N ILE A 79 3.93 18.82 17.67
CA ILE A 79 4.99 17.90 17.25
C ILE A 79 4.41 16.61 16.67
N ALA A 80 3.40 16.01 17.31
CA ALA A 80 2.76 14.82 16.78
C ALA A 80 2.20 15.06 15.37
N LYS A 81 1.52 16.18 15.16
CA LYS A 81 0.98 16.56 13.85
C LYS A 81 2.09 16.76 12.81
N TYR A 82 3.16 17.47 13.18
CA TYR A 82 4.32 17.67 12.30
C TYR A 82 4.96 16.34 11.90
N LEU A 83 5.14 15.41 12.84
CA LEU A 83 5.72 14.10 12.58
C LEU A 83 4.82 13.25 11.68
N GLU A 84 3.50 13.25 11.91
CA GLU A 84 2.52 12.56 11.07
C GLU A 84 2.53 13.12 9.63
N ASP A 85 2.57 14.45 9.47
CA ASP A 85 2.65 15.12 8.16
C ASP A 85 3.96 14.79 7.40
N LYS A 86 5.05 14.53 8.13
CA LYS A 86 6.34 14.09 7.57
C LYS A 86 6.37 12.60 7.22
N GLY A 87 5.30 11.85 7.46
CA GLY A 87 5.23 10.41 7.22
C GLY A 87 5.85 9.55 8.33
N CYS A 88 6.02 10.09 9.53
CA CYS A 88 6.37 9.31 10.70
C CYS A 88 5.12 8.62 11.24
N PHE A 89 5.23 7.33 11.55
CA PHE A 89 4.13 6.54 12.08
C PHE A 89 4.16 6.53 13.60
N ARG A 90 3.01 6.80 14.20
CA ARG A 90 2.86 6.79 15.65
C ARG A 90 2.66 5.37 16.17
N ILE A 91 3.55 4.91 17.06
CA ILE A 91 3.51 3.57 17.66
C ILE A 91 2.97 3.65 19.09
N GLN A 92 3.37 4.66 19.86
CA GLN A 92 2.84 4.92 21.18
C GLN A 92 2.56 6.41 21.37
N LYS A 93 1.97 6.78 22.52
CA LYS A 93 1.65 8.18 22.82
C LYS A 93 2.83 9.13 22.62
N SER A 94 4.04 8.69 22.95
CA SER A 94 5.26 9.49 22.85
C SER A 94 6.38 8.82 22.03
N ILE A 95 6.03 7.87 21.16
CA ILE A 95 7.00 7.14 20.33
C ILE A 95 6.49 7.07 18.89
N PHE A 96 7.35 7.49 17.97
CA PHE A 96 7.15 7.43 16.53
C PHE A 96 8.26 6.62 15.89
N LEU A 97 7.94 5.99 14.76
CA LEU A 97 8.88 5.28 13.90
C LEU A 97 8.78 5.87 12.49
N ALA A 98 9.93 6.16 11.89
CA ALA A 98 10.03 6.66 10.54
C ALA A 98 10.96 5.78 9.71
N SER A 99 10.65 5.71 8.41
CA SER A 99 11.52 5.15 7.37
C SER A 99 11.71 6.24 6.33
N SER A 100 12.88 6.87 6.28
CA SER A 100 13.11 8.00 5.36
C SER A 100 14.58 8.15 4.99
N ASP A 101 14.81 8.79 3.84
CA ASP A 101 16.14 9.20 3.40
C ASP A 101 16.83 10.12 4.45
N ARG A 102 18.17 10.09 4.46
CA ARG A 102 19.00 10.86 5.41
C ARG A 102 18.71 12.36 5.43
N SER A 103 18.33 12.95 4.29
CA SER A 103 17.98 14.38 4.21
C SER A 103 16.76 14.72 5.05
N VAL A 104 15.73 13.86 5.03
CA VAL A 104 14.51 14.03 5.82
C VAL A 104 14.82 13.86 7.31
N TYR A 105 15.66 12.89 7.65
CA TYR A 105 16.13 12.70 9.03
C TYR A 105 16.82 13.95 9.59
N GLU A 106 17.79 14.53 8.85
CA GLU A 106 18.48 15.74 9.29
C GLU A 106 17.52 16.95 9.37
N GLN A 107 16.54 17.04 8.45
CA GLN A 107 15.51 18.07 8.53
C GLN A 107 14.66 17.93 9.81
N ILE A 108 14.14 16.74 10.10
CA ILE A 108 13.37 16.48 11.32
C ILE A 108 14.18 16.80 12.56
N LYS A 109 15.46 16.40 12.58
CA LYS A 109 16.37 16.71 13.69
C LYS A 109 16.55 18.21 13.89
N SER A 110 16.77 18.97 12.82
CA SER A 110 16.91 20.43 12.87
C SER A 110 15.63 21.10 13.34
N ASP A 111 14.49 20.73 12.77
CA ASP A 111 13.18 21.31 13.10
C ASP A 111 12.82 21.03 14.58
N LEU A 112 13.07 19.82 15.08
CA LEU A 112 12.84 19.47 16.49
C LEU A 112 13.80 20.20 17.44
N ALA A 113 15.05 20.43 17.04
CA ALA A 113 16.02 21.19 17.83
C ALA A 113 15.64 22.69 17.90
N GLU A 114 15.13 23.25 16.81
CA GLU A 114 14.62 24.63 16.79
C GLU A 114 13.38 24.76 17.69
N VAL A 115 12.45 23.80 17.62
CA VAL A 115 11.30 23.75 18.53
C VAL A 115 11.79 23.68 19.98
N GLN A 116 12.78 22.84 20.30
CA GLN A 116 13.35 22.76 21.65
C GLN A 116 14.06 24.05 22.08
N ALA A 117 14.62 24.84 21.17
CA ALA A 117 15.26 26.12 21.50
C ALA A 117 14.25 27.26 21.72
N LEU A 118 13.11 27.21 21.04
CA LEU A 118 12.04 28.22 21.16
C LEU A 118 11.26 28.09 22.48
N TYR A 119 11.17 26.88 23.00
CA TYR A 119 10.56 26.61 24.29
C TYR A 119 11.67 26.34 25.29
N ASP A 120 11.83 27.19 26.31
CA ASP A 120 12.83 27.07 27.39
C ASP A 120 12.54 25.86 28.32
N ASN A 121 12.23 24.72 27.71
CA ASN A 121 11.64 23.54 28.31
C ASN A 121 12.73 22.52 28.58
N HIS A 122 12.65 21.90 29.76
CA HIS A 122 13.42 20.71 30.13
C HIS A 122 12.91 19.43 29.46
N ASP A 123 12.21 19.55 28.33
CA ASP A 123 11.66 18.44 27.57
C ASP A 123 12.80 17.69 26.84
N SER A 124 12.72 16.36 26.81
CA SER A 124 13.72 15.52 26.15
C SER A 124 13.16 14.92 24.88
N ILE A 125 13.91 15.02 23.78
CA ILE A 125 13.59 14.38 22.50
C ILE A 125 14.79 13.53 22.09
N ILE A 126 14.54 12.26 21.78
CA ILE A 126 15.54 11.28 21.43
C ILE A 126 15.25 10.77 20.03
N LEU A 127 16.21 10.98 19.12
CA LEU A 127 16.22 10.36 17.80
C LEU A 127 17.19 9.17 17.84
N CYS A 128 16.66 7.96 17.65
CA CYS A 128 17.42 6.73 17.73
C CYS A 128 17.43 6.03 16.36
N PRO A 129 18.54 6.14 15.60
CA PRO A 129 18.82 5.27 14.46
C PRO A 129 18.72 3.81 14.86
N VAL A 130 18.06 2.99 14.05
CA VAL A 130 18.09 1.55 14.20
C VAL A 130 18.30 0.88 12.84
N SER A 131 19.04 -0.21 12.82
CA SER A 131 19.11 -1.06 11.65
C SER A 131 17.82 -1.87 11.46
N THR A 132 17.62 -2.39 10.26
CA THR A 132 16.50 -3.30 9.97
C THR A 132 16.55 -4.57 10.82
N ASP A 133 17.75 -5.06 11.14
CA ASP A 133 17.93 -6.30 11.89
C ASP A 133 17.61 -6.09 13.38
N GLU A 134 18.05 -4.96 13.96
CA GLU A 134 17.69 -4.58 15.33
C GLU A 134 16.19 -4.36 15.48
N MET A 135 15.56 -3.73 14.47
CA MET A 135 14.12 -3.55 14.45
C MET A 135 13.40 -4.91 14.43
N ARG A 136 13.81 -5.85 13.58
CA ARG A 136 13.19 -7.20 13.51
C ARG A 136 13.38 -7.99 14.79
N ALA A 137 14.47 -7.77 15.51
CA ALA A 137 14.72 -8.39 16.80
C ALA A 137 13.91 -7.74 17.95
N MET A 138 13.26 -6.60 17.69
CA MET A 138 12.46 -5.89 18.68
C MET A 138 11.32 -6.78 19.16
N LYS A 139 11.22 -6.93 20.49
CA LYS A 139 10.11 -7.62 21.14
C LYS A 139 9.21 -6.60 21.79
N VAL A 140 7.94 -6.62 21.40
CA VAL A 140 6.89 -5.85 22.06
C VAL A 140 6.24 -6.75 23.12
N ILE A 141 6.19 -6.27 24.36
CA ILE A 141 5.50 -6.95 25.45
C ILE A 141 4.25 -6.13 25.78
N GLY A 142 3.07 -6.74 25.69
CA GLY A 142 1.79 -6.08 25.95
C GLY A 142 0.89 -6.03 24.72
N GLN A 143 0.19 -4.91 24.52
CA GLN A 143 -0.73 -4.73 23.39
C GLN A 143 0.03 -4.80 22.06
N GLU A 144 -0.50 -5.55 21.09
CA GLU A 144 0.09 -5.71 19.77
C GLU A 144 0.25 -4.34 19.09
N LEU A 145 1.49 -4.02 18.76
CA LEU A 145 1.83 -2.87 17.93
C LEU A 145 1.88 -3.36 16.49
N ASN A 146 1.11 -2.74 15.59
CA ASN A 146 1.17 -2.99 14.15
C ASN A 146 2.44 -2.37 13.54
N ILE A 147 3.61 -2.77 14.04
CA ILE A 147 4.90 -2.31 13.51
C ILE A 147 5.17 -2.97 12.15
N ASP A 148 4.52 -4.11 11.87
CA ASP A 148 4.68 -4.86 10.62
C ASP A 148 4.30 -4.10 9.36
N ILE A 149 3.36 -3.15 9.46
CA ILE A 149 2.95 -2.28 8.35
C ILE A 149 4.11 -1.37 7.95
N ILE A 150 4.83 -0.84 8.94
CA ILE A 150 5.98 0.04 8.73
C ILE A 150 7.13 -0.85 8.27
N THR A 151 7.38 -1.92 9.02
CA THR A 151 8.01 -3.21 8.66
C THR A 151 8.21 -3.50 7.20
N GLN A 152 7.05 -3.51 6.53
CA GLN A 152 6.77 -4.40 5.41
C GLN A 152 7.19 -5.85 5.70
N THR A 153 7.18 -6.27 6.96
CA THR A 153 7.54 -7.65 7.37
C THR A 153 6.47 -8.65 6.98
N ASN A 154 5.21 -8.21 6.93
CA ASN A 154 4.08 -9.00 6.46
C ASN A 154 3.48 -8.41 5.19
N ASN A 155 3.43 -9.25 4.16
CA ASN A 155 3.17 -8.89 2.77
C ASN A 155 1.69 -8.95 2.39
N THR A 156 0.80 -9.17 3.36
CA THR A 156 -0.63 -9.35 3.13
C THR A 156 -1.40 -8.87 4.34
N LEU A 157 -2.12 -7.76 4.17
CA LEU A 157 -3.12 -7.26 5.11
C LEU A 157 -4.47 -7.81 4.68
N PHE A 158 -5.12 -8.59 5.53
CA PHE A 158 -6.53 -8.95 5.36
C PHE A 158 -7.38 -8.01 6.20
N PHE A 159 -8.35 -7.36 5.56
CA PHE A 159 -9.37 -6.52 6.18
C PHE A 159 -10.67 -7.33 6.33
#